data_AF-H3GIS0-F1
#
_entry.id   AF-H3GIS0-F1
#
_cell.length_a   1.000
_cell.length_b   1.000
_cell.length_c   1.000
_cell.angle_alpha   90.00
_cell.angle_beta   90.00
_cell.angle_gamma   90.00
#
_symmetry.space_group_name_H-M   'P 1'
#
loop_
_entity.id
_entity.type
_entity.pdbx_description
1 polymer ?
#
loop_
_entity_poly.entity_id
_entity_poly.type
_entity_poly.pdbx_seq_one_letter_code
_entity_poly.pdbx_strand_id
1 'polypeptide(L)'
;MNKEAAKRQRVEKKPLDLPATVVKLEGYMLVDKKFVKASALFCQLISNQLTPETSELFMKTLTKVIDEKGETLSGKKEFRTLVETLDANREVLLQVEDGDRIDRERKLDKWKFLAITHALLFTDETYQFNKAAKVVKLRFEEMVSSKDGQDEEERARQLHTELIPLLRTLHSKLSVTWATTIVEGVLALGTRHRLLFNEQDRVEIDSWTKGVQDRRSAPAIARSAGSEARRNIVATSRSKTSEAGAKVPGRYNHPLFNKEM
;
A
#
# COMPACT_ATOMS: atom_id res chain seq x y z
N MET A 1 -29.44 9.19 -57.19
CA MET A 1 -29.12 8.40 -55.98
C MET A 1 -28.53 9.35 -54.93
N ASN A 2 -29.36 9.82 -53.99
CA ASN A 2 -28.94 10.70 -52.90
C ASN A 2 -28.45 9.85 -51.72
N LYS A 3 -27.22 10.08 -51.25
CA LYS A 3 -26.72 9.62 -49.95
C LYS A 3 -26.80 10.80 -48.98
N GLU A 4 -27.86 10.86 -48.19
CA GLU A 4 -27.96 11.80 -47.07
C GLU A 4 -26.97 11.40 -45.98
N ALA A 5 -25.98 12.26 -45.76
CA ALA A 5 -25.13 12.22 -44.59
C ALA A 5 -25.95 12.63 -43.37
N ALA A 6 -26.28 11.65 -42.51
CA ALA A 6 -26.91 11.90 -41.23
C ALA A 6 -25.98 12.76 -40.33
N LYS A 7 -26.19 14.09 -40.35
CA LYS A 7 -25.62 15.00 -39.37
C LYS A 7 -26.15 14.61 -37.98
N ARG A 8 -25.28 14.08 -37.12
CA ARG A 8 -25.58 13.87 -35.70
C ARG A 8 -26.04 15.20 -35.11
N GLN A 9 -27.32 15.29 -34.75
CA GLN A 9 -27.85 16.42 -33.99
C GLN A 9 -27.06 16.57 -32.70
N ARG A 10 -26.49 17.76 -32.50
CA ARG A 10 -25.84 18.14 -31.25
C ARG A 10 -26.94 18.38 -30.24
N VAL A 11 -27.29 17.34 -29.49
CA VAL A 11 -28.24 17.41 -28.38
C VAL A 11 -27.77 18.52 -27.44
N GLU A 12 -28.62 19.51 -27.20
CA GLU A 12 -28.38 20.56 -26.20
C GLU A 12 -28.00 19.89 -24.88
N LYS A 13 -26.82 20.21 -24.36
CA LYS A 13 -26.33 19.64 -23.10
C LYS A 13 -27.27 20.12 -22.00
N LYS A 14 -28.20 19.25 -21.58
CA LYS A 14 -28.89 19.42 -20.29
C LYS A 14 -27.84 19.75 -19.22
N PRO A 15 -28.13 20.66 -18.28
CA PRO A 15 -27.24 20.91 -17.15
C PRO A 15 -26.93 19.57 -16.49
N LEU A 16 -25.65 19.33 -16.22
CA LEU A 16 -25.17 18.08 -15.68
C LEU A 16 -25.77 17.90 -14.28
N ASP A 17 -26.59 16.87 -14.12
CA ASP A 17 -27.01 16.42 -12.79
C ASP A 17 -25.82 15.73 -12.12
N LEU A 18 -25.07 16.51 -11.34
CA LEU A 18 -23.85 16.06 -10.69
C LEU A 18 -24.13 14.90 -9.71
N PRO A 19 -25.09 14.99 -8.76
CA PRO A 19 -25.43 13.89 -7.87
C PRO A 19 -25.77 12.59 -8.60
N ALA A 20 -26.66 12.63 -9.61
CA ALA A 20 -27.03 11.42 -10.34
C ALA A 20 -25.86 10.83 -11.14
N THR A 21 -25.00 11.70 -11.69
CA THR A 21 -23.81 11.28 -12.43
C THR A 21 -22.79 10.61 -11.51
N VAL A 22 -22.56 11.18 -10.32
CA VAL A 22 -21.66 10.60 -9.31
C VAL A 22 -22.14 9.24 -8.85
N VAL A 23 -23.43 9.09 -8.50
CA VAL A 23 -24.01 7.80 -8.08
C VAL A 23 -23.89 6.74 -9.18
N LYS A 24 -24.08 7.13 -10.45
CA LYS A 24 -23.91 6.21 -11.57
C LYS A 24 -22.45 5.77 -11.75
N LEU A 25 -21.50 6.69 -11.60
CA LEU A 25 -20.07 6.39 -11.66
C LEU A 25 -19.63 5.52 -10.49
N GLU A 26 -20.13 5.76 -9.28
CA GLU A 26 -19.92 4.92 -8.11
C GLU A 26 -20.28 3.46 -8.40
N GLY A 27 -21.50 3.21 -8.88
CA GLY A 27 -21.95 1.85 -9.22
C GLY A 27 -21.09 1.19 -10.31
N TYR A 28 -20.46 1.95 -11.20
CA TYR A 28 -19.52 1.40 -12.18
C TYR A 28 -18.10 1.22 -11.63
N MET A 29 -17.67 2.05 -10.67
CA MET A 29 -16.38 1.88 -9.99
C MET A 29 -16.38 0.62 -9.10
N LEU A 30 -17.54 0.22 -8.57
CA LEU A 30 -17.70 -1.03 -7.83
C LEU A 30 -17.67 -2.28 -8.71
N VAL A 31 -17.66 -2.14 -10.05
CA VAL A 31 -17.58 -3.25 -10.99
C VAL A 31 -16.19 -3.30 -11.62
N ASP A 32 -15.41 -4.33 -11.32
CA ASP A 32 -14.00 -4.46 -11.73
C ASP A 32 -13.75 -4.21 -13.23
N LYS A 33 -14.61 -4.77 -14.09
CA LYS A 33 -14.51 -4.61 -15.57
C LYS A 33 -14.80 -3.19 -16.05
N LYS A 34 -15.51 -2.39 -15.25
CA LYS A 34 -15.91 -1.01 -15.58
C LYS A 34 -15.08 0.03 -14.83
N PHE A 35 -14.36 -0.38 -13.78
CA PHE A 35 -13.59 0.50 -12.90
C PHE A 35 -12.69 1.45 -13.68
N VAL A 36 -11.85 0.94 -14.59
CA VAL A 36 -10.87 1.74 -15.35
C VAL A 36 -11.52 2.94 -16.05
N LYS A 37 -12.65 2.73 -16.72
CA LYS A 37 -13.36 3.80 -17.45
C LYS A 37 -14.11 4.72 -16.49
N ALA A 38 -14.73 4.14 -15.45
CA ALA A 38 -15.51 4.89 -14.48
C ALA A 38 -14.62 5.81 -13.63
N SER A 39 -13.46 5.33 -13.16
CA SER A 39 -12.50 6.11 -12.38
C SER A 39 -11.92 7.25 -13.21
N ALA A 40 -11.57 7.02 -14.48
CA ALA A 40 -11.10 8.08 -15.36
C ALA A 40 -12.15 9.20 -15.57
N LEU A 41 -13.42 8.82 -15.78
CA LEU A 41 -14.52 9.78 -15.87
C LEU A 41 -14.77 10.51 -14.55
N PHE A 42 -14.60 9.82 -13.42
CA PHE A 42 -14.74 10.41 -12.10
C PHE A 42 -13.60 11.41 -11.81
N CYS A 43 -12.35 11.11 -12.17
CA CYS A 43 -11.23 12.05 -12.13
C CYS A 43 -11.53 13.31 -12.95
N GLN A 44 -12.03 13.15 -14.17
CA GLN A 44 -12.44 14.29 -14.99
C GLN A 44 -13.56 15.10 -14.34
N LEU A 45 -14.50 14.44 -13.67
CA LEU A 45 -15.59 15.11 -12.97
C LEU A 45 -15.06 15.91 -11.78
N ILE A 46 -14.14 15.35 -10.99
CA ILE A 46 -13.43 16.06 -9.91
C ILE A 46 -12.75 17.32 -10.46
N SER A 47 -11.91 17.19 -11.50
CA SER A 47 -11.18 18.33 -12.05
C SER A 47 -12.07 19.46 -12.58
N ASN A 48 -13.31 19.15 -12.98
CA ASN A 48 -14.22 20.12 -13.58
C ASN A 48 -15.28 20.67 -12.62
N GLN A 49 -15.64 19.93 -11.57
CA GLN A 49 -16.83 20.21 -10.76
C GLN A 49 -16.54 20.18 -9.26
N LEU A 50 -15.31 19.90 -8.82
CA LEU A 50 -14.96 19.96 -7.41
C LEU A 50 -14.91 21.41 -6.92
N THR A 51 -15.76 21.70 -5.95
CA THR A 51 -15.87 22.95 -5.20
C THR A 51 -16.05 22.62 -3.72
N PRO A 52 -15.96 23.58 -2.80
CA PRO A 52 -16.22 23.33 -1.38
C PRO A 52 -17.60 22.72 -1.13
N GLU A 53 -18.62 23.18 -1.85
CA GLU A 53 -20.02 22.74 -1.71
C GLU A 53 -20.24 21.31 -2.23
N THR A 54 -19.48 20.90 -3.25
CA THR A 54 -19.58 19.56 -3.87
C THR A 54 -18.57 18.57 -3.31
N SER A 55 -17.59 19.04 -2.51
CA SER A 55 -16.51 18.23 -1.95
C SER A 55 -17.01 17.01 -1.17
N GLU A 56 -18.08 17.18 -0.40
CA GLU A 56 -18.66 16.12 0.43
C GLU A 56 -19.22 14.96 -0.41
N LEU A 57 -19.80 15.26 -1.58
CA LEU A 57 -20.32 14.24 -2.49
C LEU A 57 -19.17 13.36 -3.02
N PHE A 58 -18.06 13.98 -3.44
CA PHE A 58 -16.89 13.24 -3.91
C PHE A 58 -16.22 12.44 -2.80
N MET A 59 -16.08 13.02 -1.60
CA MET A 59 -15.50 12.33 -0.44
C MET A 59 -16.33 11.12 -0.02
N LYS A 60 -17.66 11.24 0.06
CA LYS A 60 -18.56 10.14 0.41
C LYS A 60 -18.49 9.01 -0.62
N THR A 61 -18.60 9.34 -1.91
CA THR A 61 -18.54 8.33 -2.98
C THR A 61 -17.20 7.61 -2.98
N LEU A 62 -16.07 8.31 -2.83
CA LEU A 62 -14.79 7.61 -2.80
C LEU A 62 -14.61 6.77 -1.53
N THR A 63 -15.03 7.27 -0.37
CA THR A 63 -14.99 6.50 0.88
C THR A 63 -15.67 5.15 0.68
N LYS A 64 -16.88 5.14 0.10
CA LYS A 64 -17.60 3.91 -0.18
C LYS A 64 -16.87 2.98 -1.16
N VAL A 65 -16.32 3.51 -2.25
CA VAL A 65 -15.54 2.70 -3.21
C VAL A 65 -14.30 2.10 -2.56
N ILE A 66 -13.61 2.85 -1.70
CA ILE A 66 -12.41 2.36 -1.00
C ILE A 66 -12.78 1.33 0.06
N ASP A 67 -13.83 1.55 0.82
CA ASP A 67 -14.27 0.60 1.85
C ASP A 67 -14.74 -0.72 1.23
N GLU A 68 -15.45 -0.68 0.10
CA GLU A 68 -15.96 -1.89 -0.57
C GLU A 68 -14.92 -2.60 -1.44
N LYS A 69 -14.03 -1.84 -2.10
CA LYS A 69 -13.17 -2.38 -3.17
C LYS A 69 -11.69 -2.03 -3.00
N GLY A 70 -11.31 -1.26 -1.99
CA GLY A 70 -9.95 -0.78 -1.77
C GLY A 70 -8.93 -1.91 -1.83
N GLU A 71 -9.12 -3.01 -1.11
CA GLU A 71 -8.20 -4.16 -1.14
C GLU A 71 -7.99 -4.74 -2.55
N THR A 72 -9.07 -4.87 -3.33
CA THR A 72 -9.03 -5.44 -4.70
C THR A 72 -8.53 -4.45 -5.77
N LEU A 73 -8.66 -3.16 -5.51
CA LEU A 73 -8.21 -2.09 -6.40
C LEU A 73 -6.80 -1.64 -6.10
N SER A 74 -6.35 -1.85 -4.87
CA SER A 74 -5.03 -1.44 -4.42
C SER A 74 -3.94 -2.12 -5.26
N GLY A 75 -2.93 -1.33 -5.62
CA GLY A 75 -1.89 -1.72 -6.59
C GLY A 75 -2.22 -1.41 -8.05
N LYS A 76 -3.49 -1.17 -8.41
CA LYS A 76 -3.86 -0.77 -9.78
C LYS A 76 -3.48 0.69 -10.04
N LYS A 77 -2.97 0.95 -11.25
CA LYS A 77 -2.56 2.29 -11.67
C LYS A 77 -3.72 3.29 -11.62
N GLU A 78 -4.91 2.86 -12.01
CA GLU A 78 -6.10 3.70 -12.05
C GLU A 78 -6.57 4.10 -10.65
N PHE A 79 -6.41 3.21 -9.66
CA PHE A 79 -6.70 3.53 -8.27
C PHE A 79 -5.71 4.55 -7.71
N ARG A 80 -4.42 4.38 -8.04
CA ARG A 80 -3.39 5.39 -7.73
C ARG A 80 -3.71 6.74 -8.35
N THR A 81 -4.03 6.80 -9.65
CA THR A 81 -4.38 8.05 -10.34
C THR A 81 -5.61 8.73 -9.73
N LEU A 82 -6.61 7.95 -9.31
CA LEU A 82 -7.78 8.46 -8.63
C LEU A 82 -7.43 9.19 -7.33
N VAL A 83 -6.59 8.56 -6.49
CA VAL A 83 -6.13 9.16 -5.23
C VAL A 83 -5.21 10.36 -5.45
N GLU A 84 -4.29 10.29 -6.42
CA GLU A 84 -3.43 11.42 -6.80
C GLU A 84 -4.25 12.62 -7.29
N THR A 85 -5.34 12.38 -8.02
CA THR A 85 -6.25 13.45 -8.47
C THR A 85 -6.90 14.18 -7.31
N LEU A 86 -7.29 13.46 -6.25
CA LEU A 86 -7.87 14.09 -5.06
C LEU A 86 -6.83 14.84 -4.24
N ASP A 87 -5.64 14.26 -4.04
CA ASP A 87 -4.55 14.93 -3.33
C ASP A 87 -4.11 16.22 -4.05
N ALA A 88 -4.15 16.24 -5.39
CA ALA A 88 -3.92 17.46 -6.16
C ALA A 88 -4.97 18.56 -5.92
N ASN A 89 -6.17 18.19 -5.44
CA ASN A 89 -7.24 19.12 -5.07
C ASN A 89 -7.45 19.19 -3.54
N ARG A 90 -6.44 18.80 -2.76
CA ARG A 90 -6.51 18.73 -1.28
C ARG A 90 -6.97 20.04 -0.66
N GLU A 91 -6.53 21.19 -1.15
CA GLU A 91 -6.92 22.49 -0.62
C GLU A 91 -8.43 22.72 -0.65
N VAL A 92 -9.09 22.38 -1.77
CA VAL A 92 -10.56 22.51 -1.90
C VAL A 92 -11.28 21.51 -1.00
N LEU A 93 -10.75 20.28 -0.89
CA LEU A 93 -11.34 19.22 -0.05
C LEU A 93 -11.25 19.54 1.45
N LEU A 94 -10.29 20.37 1.87
CA LEU A 94 -10.07 20.76 3.25
C LEU A 94 -10.73 22.10 3.62
N GLN A 95 -11.45 22.76 2.71
CA GLN A 95 -12.28 23.94 2.99
C GLN A 95 -13.60 23.54 3.68
N VAL A 96 -13.47 23.03 4.91
CA VAL A 96 -14.57 22.65 5.80
C VAL A 96 -14.28 23.09 7.24
N GLU A 97 -15.24 22.92 8.14
CA GLU A 97 -15.05 23.20 9.57
C GLU A 97 -13.89 22.37 10.16
N ASP A 98 -13.23 22.91 11.20
CA ASP A 98 -11.97 22.36 11.73
C ASP A 98 -12.08 20.89 12.18
N GLY A 99 -13.24 20.46 12.71
CA GLY A 99 -13.48 19.07 13.09
C GLY A 99 -13.47 18.12 11.89
N ASP A 100 -14.21 18.46 10.84
CA ASP A 100 -14.30 17.68 9.61
C ASP A 100 -13.00 17.72 8.80
N ARG A 101 -12.25 18.83 8.91
CA ARG A 101 -10.95 18.99 8.25
C ARG A 101 -9.95 17.93 8.70
N ILE A 102 -9.85 17.68 10.01
CA ILE A 102 -8.92 16.70 10.58
C ILE A 102 -9.28 15.27 10.11
N ASP A 103 -10.57 14.92 10.09
CA ASP A 103 -11.03 13.63 9.61
C ASP A 103 -10.74 13.44 8.11
N ARG A 104 -11.03 14.45 7.29
CA ARG A 104 -10.75 14.42 5.85
C ARG A 104 -9.25 14.33 5.57
N GLU A 105 -8.43 15.07 6.30
CA GLU A 105 -6.97 15.01 6.18
C GLU A 105 -6.46 13.60 6.47
N ARG A 106 -6.92 12.99 7.58
CA ARG A 106 -6.58 11.60 7.93
C ARG A 106 -6.99 10.61 6.84
N LYS A 107 -8.20 10.76 6.27
CA LYS A 107 -8.68 9.92 5.17
C LYS A 107 -7.82 10.05 3.92
N LEU A 108 -7.50 11.28 3.51
CA LEU A 108 -6.67 11.52 2.33
C LEU A 108 -5.27 10.93 2.50
N ASP A 109 -4.65 11.13 3.67
CA ASP A 109 -3.33 10.56 3.95
C ASP A 109 -3.36 9.03 3.98
N LYS A 110 -4.41 8.43 4.56
CA LYS A 110 -4.64 6.97 4.53
C LYS A 110 -4.77 6.45 3.10
N TRP A 111 -5.61 7.07 2.28
CA TRP A 111 -5.83 6.64 0.90
C TRP A 111 -4.57 6.80 0.05
N LYS A 112 -3.83 7.89 0.25
CA LYS A 112 -2.55 8.15 -0.40
C LYS A 112 -1.52 7.10 -0.03
N PHE A 113 -1.40 6.80 1.26
CA PHE A 113 -0.52 5.75 1.76
C PHE A 113 -0.87 4.40 1.12
N LEU A 114 -2.14 3.99 1.16
CA LEU A 114 -2.59 2.72 0.56
C LEU A 114 -2.31 2.68 -0.94
N ALA A 115 -2.85 3.62 -1.71
CA ALA A 115 -2.81 3.57 -3.16
C ALA A 115 -1.38 3.67 -3.73
N ILE A 116 -0.54 4.54 -3.18
CA ILE A 116 0.84 4.71 -3.65
C ILE A 116 1.71 3.54 -3.20
N THR A 117 1.65 3.19 -1.91
CA THR A 117 2.55 2.17 -1.37
C THR A 117 2.28 0.82 -2.01
N HIS A 118 1.01 0.45 -2.18
CA HIS A 118 0.69 -0.82 -2.86
C HIS A 118 1.12 -0.82 -4.32
N ALA A 119 0.88 0.26 -5.07
CA ALA A 119 1.35 0.35 -6.46
C ALA A 119 2.88 0.18 -6.57
N LEU A 120 3.63 0.75 -5.63
CA LEU A 120 5.09 0.60 -5.58
C LEU A 120 5.56 -0.77 -5.05
N LEU A 121 4.70 -1.55 -4.40
CA LEU A 121 5.00 -2.93 -3.99
C LEU A 121 4.77 -3.95 -5.12
N PHE A 122 3.97 -3.61 -6.13
CA PHE A 122 3.74 -4.46 -7.31
C PHE A 122 4.81 -4.34 -8.40
N THR A 123 5.77 -3.43 -8.25
CA THR A 123 6.88 -3.25 -9.20
C THR A 123 7.92 -4.37 -9.10
N ASP A 124 8.63 -4.62 -10.21
CA ASP A 124 9.84 -5.45 -10.23
C ASP A 124 11.12 -4.60 -10.06
N GLU A 125 10.98 -3.27 -9.97
CA GLU A 125 12.08 -2.35 -9.70
C GLU A 125 12.49 -2.39 -8.23
N THR A 126 13.64 -3.02 -7.96
CA THR A 126 14.15 -3.24 -6.59
C THR A 126 14.23 -1.97 -5.74
N TYR A 127 14.59 -0.83 -6.33
CA TYR A 127 14.68 0.44 -5.59
C TYR A 127 13.31 0.93 -5.10
N GLN A 128 12.31 0.96 -5.99
CA GLN A 128 10.96 1.40 -5.66
C GLN A 128 10.29 0.49 -4.65
N PHE A 129 10.45 -0.83 -4.82
CA PHE A 129 9.93 -1.80 -3.87
C PHE A 129 10.55 -1.60 -2.48
N ASN A 130 11.88 -1.49 -2.38
CA ASN A 130 12.55 -1.27 -1.10
C ASN A 130 12.13 0.05 -0.44
N LYS A 131 11.93 1.11 -1.24
CA LYS A 131 11.42 2.39 -0.76
C LYS A 131 10.02 2.24 -0.17
N ALA A 132 9.12 1.56 -0.88
CA ALA A 132 7.76 1.31 -0.43
C ALA A 132 7.72 0.43 0.83
N ALA A 133 8.48 -0.66 0.86
CA ALA A 133 8.56 -1.56 2.01
C ALA A 133 9.09 -0.85 3.28
N LYS A 134 10.03 0.09 3.14
CA LYS A 134 10.47 0.96 4.26
C LYS A 134 9.37 1.88 4.75
N VAL A 135 8.57 2.44 3.83
CA VAL A 135 7.40 3.26 4.19
C VAL A 135 6.36 2.43 4.94
N VAL A 136 6.09 1.19 4.52
CA VAL A 136 5.24 0.25 5.28
C VAL A 136 5.81 0.00 6.68
N LYS A 137 7.12 -0.28 6.77
CA LYS A 137 7.80 -0.54 8.04
C LYS A 137 7.63 0.61 9.02
N LEU A 138 7.90 1.83 8.55
CA LEU A 138 7.82 3.04 9.36
C LEU A 138 6.38 3.29 9.85
N ARG A 139 5.40 3.19 8.95
CA ARG A 139 3.98 3.35 9.29
C ARG A 139 3.52 2.33 10.31
N PHE A 140 3.99 1.08 10.20
CA PHE A 140 3.71 0.04 11.18
C PHE A 140 4.30 0.40 12.56
N GLU A 141 5.57 0.81 12.59
CA GLU A 141 6.23 1.24 13.83
C GLU A 141 5.50 2.43 14.49
N GLU A 142 5.02 3.39 13.71
CA GLU A 142 4.19 4.53 14.18
C GLU A 142 2.87 4.06 14.81
N MET A 143 2.10 3.21 14.11
CA MET A 143 0.80 2.69 14.58
C MET A 143 0.92 1.91 15.90
N VAL A 144 2.02 1.19 16.08
CA VAL A 144 2.26 0.38 17.29
C VAL A 144 2.86 1.20 18.42
N SER A 145 3.64 2.23 18.11
CA SER A 145 4.30 3.07 19.11
C SER A 145 3.42 4.21 19.61
N SER A 146 2.37 4.58 18.88
CA SER A 146 1.42 5.60 19.33
C SER A 146 0.77 5.13 20.63
N LYS A 147 1.07 5.86 21.71
CA LYS A 147 0.46 5.72 23.04
C LYS A 147 -0.72 6.68 23.20
N ASP A 148 -1.14 7.35 22.13
CA ASP A 148 -2.04 8.49 22.17
C ASP A 148 -3.49 8.04 22.34
N GLY A 149 -3.82 7.43 23.48
CA GLY A 149 -5.21 7.18 23.90
C GLY A 149 -6.12 6.51 22.87
N GLN A 150 -5.56 5.92 21.82
CA GLN A 150 -6.32 5.29 20.76
C GLN A 150 -6.95 4.04 21.36
N ASP A 151 -8.27 3.99 21.24
CA ASP A 151 -9.06 2.80 21.53
C ASP A 151 -8.39 1.57 20.89
N GLU A 152 -8.22 0.51 21.68
CA GLU A 152 -7.57 -0.71 21.21
C GLU A 152 -8.28 -1.26 19.97
N GLU A 153 -9.60 -1.07 19.90
CA GLU A 153 -10.43 -1.47 18.77
C GLU A 153 -10.12 -0.65 17.51
N GLU A 154 -9.95 0.67 17.63
CA GLU A 154 -9.60 1.52 16.49
C GLU A 154 -8.19 1.21 15.97
N ARG A 155 -7.24 0.95 16.86
CA ARG A 155 -5.89 0.51 16.48
C ARG A 155 -5.94 -0.84 15.75
N ALA A 156 -6.68 -1.82 16.27
CA ALA A 156 -6.84 -3.12 15.62
C ALA A 156 -7.49 -2.97 14.23
N ARG A 157 -8.48 -2.08 14.09
CA ARG A 157 -9.14 -1.75 12.82
C ARG A 157 -8.18 -1.09 11.83
N GLN A 158 -7.32 -0.18 12.28
CA GLN A 158 -6.29 0.43 11.42
C GLN A 158 -5.25 -0.60 10.98
N LEU A 159 -4.76 -1.45 11.88
CA LEU A 159 -3.84 -2.53 11.53
C LEU A 159 -4.46 -3.47 10.47
N HIS A 160 -5.74 -3.83 10.64
CA HIS A 160 -6.47 -4.67 9.68
C HIS A 160 -6.66 -3.97 8.33
N THR A 161 -7.19 -2.74 8.32
CA THR A 161 -7.57 -2.07 7.06
C THR A 161 -6.39 -1.44 6.32
N GLU A 162 -5.33 -1.01 7.03
CA GLU A 162 -4.19 -0.31 6.43
C GLU A 162 -2.97 -1.19 6.24
N LEU A 163 -2.60 -2.03 7.21
CA LEU A 163 -1.34 -2.77 7.14
C LEU A 163 -1.49 -4.15 6.51
N ILE A 164 -2.50 -4.93 6.90
CA ILE A 164 -2.63 -6.32 6.45
C ILE A 164 -2.61 -6.46 4.91
N PRO A 165 -3.32 -5.64 4.12
CA PRO A 165 -3.23 -5.70 2.67
C PRO A 165 -1.79 -5.48 2.14
N LEU A 166 -1.03 -4.57 2.76
CA LEU A 166 0.36 -4.30 2.38
C LEU A 166 1.28 -5.47 2.79
N LEU A 167 1.05 -6.06 3.97
CA LEU A 167 1.78 -7.24 4.46
C LEU A 167 1.52 -8.46 3.59
N ARG A 168 0.28 -8.71 3.15
CA ARG A 168 -0.07 -9.74 2.15
C ARG A 168 0.72 -9.57 0.86
N THR A 169 0.82 -8.33 0.38
CA THR A 169 1.56 -8.02 -0.85
C THR A 169 3.07 -8.21 -0.67
N LEU A 170 3.63 -7.77 0.45
CA LEU A 170 5.04 -8.02 0.80
C LEU A 170 5.32 -9.53 0.89
N HIS A 171 4.46 -10.29 1.56
CA HIS A 171 4.58 -11.74 1.70
C HIS A 171 4.53 -12.44 0.33
N SER A 172 3.69 -11.98 -0.61
CA SER A 172 3.65 -12.53 -1.98
C SER A 172 5.00 -12.45 -2.71
N LYS A 173 5.85 -11.48 -2.35
CA LYS A 173 7.19 -11.27 -2.91
C LYS A 173 8.30 -11.94 -2.09
N LEU A 174 7.97 -12.70 -1.04
CA LEU A 174 8.97 -13.36 -0.17
C LEU A 174 9.85 -14.37 -0.92
N SER A 175 9.33 -15.01 -1.99
CA SER A 175 10.09 -15.91 -2.88
C SER A 175 11.13 -15.19 -3.75
N VAL A 176 11.04 -13.87 -3.89
CA VAL A 176 11.89 -13.09 -4.77
C VAL A 176 13.20 -12.74 -4.07
N THR A 177 14.32 -13.25 -4.58
CA THR A 177 15.63 -13.21 -3.90
C THR A 177 16.11 -11.83 -3.52
N TRP A 178 15.82 -10.79 -4.32
CA TRP A 178 16.22 -9.41 -3.99
C TRP A 178 15.30 -8.76 -2.93
N ALA A 179 14.05 -9.22 -2.79
CA ALA A 179 13.05 -8.65 -1.88
C ALA A 179 13.07 -9.31 -0.49
N THR A 180 13.54 -10.56 -0.38
CA THR A 180 13.37 -11.38 0.83
C THR A 180 13.84 -10.69 2.13
N THR A 181 14.92 -9.89 2.13
CA THR A 181 15.46 -9.31 3.39
C THR A 181 14.52 -8.27 3.96
N ILE A 182 14.05 -7.37 3.09
CA ILE A 182 13.19 -6.29 3.52
C ILE A 182 11.81 -6.83 3.88
N VAL A 183 11.31 -7.83 3.13
CA VAL A 183 10.05 -8.51 3.42
C VAL A 183 10.10 -9.22 4.78
N GLU A 184 11.12 -10.05 5.04
CA GLU A 184 11.29 -10.71 6.34
C GLU A 184 11.40 -9.69 7.48
N GLY A 185 12.12 -8.58 7.26
CA GLY A 185 12.26 -7.51 8.25
C GLY A 185 10.93 -6.83 8.61
N VAL A 186 10.04 -6.63 7.63
CA VAL A 186 8.70 -6.08 7.87
C VAL A 186 7.77 -7.12 8.51
N LEU A 187 7.76 -8.36 8.00
CA LEU A 187 6.92 -9.43 8.56
C LEU A 187 7.31 -9.79 10.00
N ALA A 188 8.59 -9.67 10.37
CA ALA A 188 9.02 -9.86 11.75
C ALA A 188 8.40 -8.85 12.73
N LEU A 189 8.06 -7.64 12.29
CA LEU A 189 7.27 -6.70 13.09
C LEU A 189 5.85 -7.23 13.30
N GLY A 190 5.26 -7.81 12.26
CA GLY A 190 3.97 -8.50 12.32
C GLY A 190 3.96 -9.58 13.39
N THR A 191 4.94 -10.48 13.35
CA THR A 191 5.11 -11.54 14.36
C THR A 191 5.28 -10.96 15.77
N ARG A 192 6.13 -9.93 15.93
CA ARG A 192 6.42 -9.30 17.23
C ARG A 192 5.17 -8.66 17.85
N HIS A 193 4.32 -8.07 17.03
CA HIS A 193 3.13 -7.33 17.45
C HIS A 193 1.82 -8.05 17.15
N ARG A 194 1.87 -9.37 16.89
CA ARG A 194 0.74 -10.21 16.47
C ARG A 194 -0.49 -10.15 17.39
N LEU A 195 -0.31 -9.78 18.66
CA LEU A 195 -1.38 -9.66 19.66
C LEU A 195 -2.22 -8.39 19.50
N LEU A 196 -1.77 -7.42 18.70
CA LEU A 196 -2.52 -6.20 18.39
C LEU A 196 -3.49 -6.39 17.23
N PHE A 197 -3.36 -7.49 16.49
CA PHE A 197 -4.22 -7.84 15.37
C PHE A 197 -5.44 -8.63 15.86
N ASN A 198 -6.51 -8.60 15.07
CA ASN A 198 -7.64 -9.49 15.32
C ASN A 198 -7.25 -10.96 15.12
N GLU A 199 -8.12 -11.90 15.53
CA GLU A 199 -7.84 -13.33 15.47
C GLU A 199 -7.53 -13.82 14.05
N GLN A 200 -8.31 -13.38 13.06
CA GLN A 200 -8.15 -13.81 11.68
C GLN A 200 -6.78 -13.43 11.11
N ASP A 201 -6.39 -12.18 11.32
CA ASP A 201 -5.11 -11.63 10.86
C ASP A 201 -3.93 -12.26 11.63
N ARG A 202 -4.10 -12.54 12.92
CA ARG A 202 -3.08 -13.22 13.74
C ARG A 202 -2.78 -14.62 13.22
N VAL A 203 -3.80 -15.40 12.87
CA VAL A 203 -3.63 -16.73 12.27
C VAL A 203 -2.85 -16.64 10.96
N GLU A 204 -3.13 -15.62 10.14
CA GLU A 204 -2.42 -15.38 8.89
C GLU A 204 -0.94 -15.02 9.11
N ILE A 205 -0.67 -14.12 10.06
CA ILE A 205 0.70 -13.73 10.47
C ILE A 205 1.49 -14.92 11.02
N ASP A 206 0.86 -15.76 11.85
CA ASP A 206 1.49 -16.95 12.42
C ASP A 206 1.84 -17.96 11.31
N SER A 207 0.97 -18.11 10.30
CA SER A 207 1.24 -18.91 9.10
C SER A 207 2.44 -18.39 8.30
N TRP A 208 2.52 -17.08 8.05
CA TRP A 208 3.67 -16.46 7.38
C TRP A 208 4.96 -16.64 8.17
N THR A 209 4.89 -16.46 9.49
CA THR A 209 6.03 -16.64 10.40
C THR A 209 6.57 -18.06 10.30
N LYS A 210 5.69 -19.06 10.34
CA LYS A 210 6.04 -20.45 10.16
C LYS A 210 6.68 -20.70 8.79
N GLY A 211 6.10 -20.17 7.72
CA GLY A 211 6.67 -20.30 6.36
C GLY A 211 8.09 -19.72 6.22
N VAL A 212 8.37 -18.59 6.90
CA VAL A 212 9.73 -18.01 6.96
C VAL A 212 10.68 -18.91 7.76
N GLN A 213 10.24 -19.44 8.90
CA GLN A 213 11.04 -20.35 9.72
C GLN A 213 11.36 -21.66 8.98
N ASP A 214 10.37 -22.27 8.35
CA ASP A 214 10.53 -23.51 7.58
C ASP A 214 11.52 -23.33 6.43
N ARG A 215 11.46 -22.20 5.71
CA ARG A 215 12.44 -21.86 4.67
C ARG A 215 13.86 -21.74 5.19
N ARG A 216 14.03 -21.17 6.38
CA ARG A 216 15.35 -21.09 7.02
C ARG A 216 15.80 -22.50 7.41
N SER A 217 14.92 -23.32 7.98
CA SER A 217 15.24 -24.65 8.49
C SER A 217 15.38 -25.73 7.41
N ALA A 218 14.87 -25.51 6.19
CA ALA A 218 14.93 -26.46 5.07
C ALA A 218 16.36 -26.95 4.79
N PRO A 219 16.61 -28.21 4.37
CA PRO A 219 17.95 -28.75 4.07
C PRO A 219 18.67 -27.99 2.93
N ALA A 220 20.01 -27.95 2.93
CA ALA A 220 20.82 -27.17 1.97
C ALA A 220 20.47 -27.43 0.49
N ILE A 221 20.15 -28.68 0.16
CA ILE A 221 19.80 -29.15 -1.19
C ILE A 221 18.50 -28.52 -1.72
N ALA A 222 17.60 -28.08 -0.83
CA ALA A 222 16.33 -27.43 -1.17
C ALA A 222 16.40 -25.89 -1.01
N ARG A 223 17.56 -25.32 -0.67
CA ARG A 223 17.74 -23.87 -0.49
C ARG A 223 18.16 -23.21 -1.79
N SER A 224 17.67 -22.01 -2.04
CA SER A 224 18.19 -21.18 -3.13
C SER A 224 19.53 -20.55 -2.73
N ALA A 225 20.42 -20.33 -3.69
CA ALA A 225 21.74 -19.71 -3.48
C ALA A 225 21.67 -18.37 -2.73
N GLY A 226 20.58 -17.62 -2.91
CA GLY A 226 20.34 -16.37 -2.18
C GLY A 226 20.02 -16.55 -0.69
N SER A 227 19.45 -17.69 -0.29
CA SER A 227 19.19 -18.02 1.13
C SER A 227 20.49 -18.38 1.86
N GLU A 228 21.38 -19.08 1.18
CA GLU A 228 22.68 -19.52 1.70
C GLU A 228 23.62 -18.32 1.93
N ALA A 229 23.71 -17.40 0.97
CA ALA A 229 24.53 -16.17 1.08
C ALA A 229 24.14 -15.29 2.29
N ARG A 230 22.88 -15.32 2.73
CA ARG A 230 22.36 -14.49 3.83
C ARG A 230 22.70 -15.03 5.21
N ARG A 231 22.88 -16.35 5.34
CA ARG A 231 23.34 -16.98 6.59
C ARG A 231 24.82 -16.71 6.86
N ASN A 232 25.61 -16.45 5.82
CA ASN A 232 27.02 -16.11 5.94
C ASN A 232 27.27 -14.64 6.36
N ILE A 233 26.23 -13.83 6.57
CA ILE A 233 26.36 -12.46 7.07
C ILE A 233 26.38 -12.47 8.60
N VAL A 234 27.56 -12.57 9.19
CA VAL A 234 27.76 -12.49 10.65
C VAL A 234 27.85 -11.01 11.07
N ALA A 235 27.02 -10.60 12.02
CA ALA A 235 27.20 -9.33 12.73
C ALA A 235 28.29 -9.53 13.79
N THR A 236 29.44 -8.87 13.65
CA THR A 236 30.52 -8.91 14.66
C THR A 236 30.08 -8.24 15.96
N SER A 237 29.58 -9.03 16.91
CA SER A 237 29.56 -8.68 18.33
C SER A 237 30.82 -9.22 19.00
N ARG A 238 31.99 -8.64 18.71
CA ARG A 238 33.21 -8.76 19.53
C ARG A 238 34.21 -7.70 19.09
N SER A 239 34.08 -6.53 19.69
CA SER A 239 35.12 -5.51 19.71
C SER A 239 36.30 -6.02 20.54
N LYS A 240 37.36 -6.49 19.88
CA LYS A 240 38.73 -6.34 20.37
C LYS A 240 39.40 -5.33 19.44
N THR A 241 39.89 -4.26 20.07
CA THR A 241 40.62 -3.12 19.53
C THR A 241 41.89 -3.54 18.77
N SER A 242 42.14 -2.95 17.60
CA SER A 242 43.44 -2.32 17.27
C SER A 242 43.36 -1.50 15.97
N GLU A 243 44.30 -0.59 15.84
CA GLU A 243 44.26 0.73 15.22
C GLU A 243 44.68 0.72 13.74
N ALA A 244 43.86 1.33 12.88
CA ALA A 244 44.23 2.22 11.77
C ALA A 244 43.04 2.38 10.79
N GLY A 245 42.55 3.62 10.67
CA GLY A 245 41.94 4.17 9.45
C GLY A 245 40.66 3.53 8.87
N ALA A 246 39.56 4.29 8.94
CA ALA A 246 38.31 4.16 8.18
C ALA A 246 37.24 3.18 8.71
N LYS A 247 36.29 3.73 9.48
CA LYS A 247 34.99 3.11 9.75
C LYS A 247 34.16 3.07 8.45
N VAL A 248 34.08 1.90 7.84
CA VAL A 248 32.96 1.53 6.96
C VAL A 248 32.20 0.41 7.69
N PRO A 249 30.88 0.50 7.92
CA PRO A 249 30.08 -0.64 8.40
C PRO A 249 29.97 -1.67 7.27
N GLY A 250 31.07 -2.37 7.00
CA GLY A 250 31.20 -3.33 5.92
C GLY A 250 30.72 -4.70 6.35
N ARG A 251 29.61 -5.14 5.75
CA ARG A 251 29.24 -6.55 5.69
C ARG A 251 30.22 -7.23 4.73
N TYR A 252 31.01 -8.18 5.20
CA TYR A 252 31.94 -8.93 4.35
C TYR A 252 31.59 -10.42 4.37
N ASN A 253 31.68 -11.06 3.22
CA ASN A 253 31.61 -12.52 3.08
C ASN A 253 32.89 -13.12 3.68
N HIS A 254 32.75 -14.00 4.67
CA HIS A 254 33.88 -14.63 5.33
C HIS A 254 34.35 -15.86 4.54
N PRO A 255 35.62 -15.91 4.07
CA PRO A 255 36.10 -16.92 3.14
C PRO A 255 36.15 -18.35 3.73
N LEU A 256 36.09 -18.51 5.05
CA LEU A 256 36.10 -19.85 5.68
C LEU A 256 34.74 -20.57 5.68
N PHE A 257 33.64 -19.91 5.27
CA PHE A 257 32.33 -20.57 5.13
C PHE A 257 32.02 -21.06 3.71
N ASN A 258 32.96 -20.88 2.77
CA ASN A 258 32.93 -21.51 1.45
C ASN A 258 33.79 -22.78 1.42
N LYS A 259 33.57 -23.72 2.36
CA LYS A 259 34.14 -25.07 2.24
C LYS A 259 33.08 -26.04 1.76
N GLU A 260 33.10 -26.18 0.43
CA GLU A 260 32.85 -27.34 -0.44
C GLU A 260 31.57 -28.18 -0.31
N MET A 261 31.14 -28.61 -1.50
CA MET A 261 29.96 -29.39 -1.87
C MET A 261 29.83 -30.74 -1.15
#